data_AF-A0A497LH86-F1
#
_entry.id   AF-A0A497LH86-F1
#
_cell.length_a   1.000
_cell.length_b   1.000
_cell.length_c   1.000
_cell.angle_alpha   90.00
_cell.angle_beta   90.00
_cell.angle_gamma   90.00
#
_symmetry.space_group_name_H-M   'P 1'
#
loop_
_entity.id
_entity.type
_entity.pdbx_description
1 polymer ?
#
loop_
_entity_poly.entity_id
_entity_poly.type
_entity_poly.pdbx_seq_one_letter_code
_entity_poly.pdbx_strand_id
1 'polypeptide(L)'
;MGVSKFVSFGNKCDVNEAEMLNYLLYDEDTRVILLYVEDVKDGRKFFETAKEVTKKKPVIALKSGRTKAGARAAASHTGAMAGSDQIYDAVFTQTGVLRAKDMEEFFDTGKALAMQPPARGKNIAILTDAGGPGIMATDECELRGLVVKRFSDETIHRFEKLKMEGKLPKFATNLNPVDVTGSATSEMFEVTAEILFQDSEINGVIVLGLHHTPALQEDFVDRVAKIANRYDKPVVACDIGETEMALQTRWRFDKLGIPAYSSPEDAARAMNALVRYGLYLKKNGCLEGYIENFLKYKRKTATS
;
A
#
# COMPACT_ATOMS: atom_id res chain seq x y z
N MET A 1 -2.14 -4.97 -12.43
CA MET A 1 -3.26 -4.15 -11.92
C MET A 1 -4.37 -4.14 -12.96
N GLY A 2 -5.63 -4.40 -12.58
CA GLY A 2 -6.76 -4.29 -13.51
C GLY A 2 -7.13 -2.81 -13.76
N VAL A 3 -7.63 -2.50 -14.95
CA VAL A 3 -8.06 -1.14 -15.33
C VAL A 3 -9.53 -1.19 -15.70
N SER A 4 -10.38 -0.45 -14.98
CA SER A 4 -11.79 -0.31 -15.32
C SER A 4 -12.00 0.67 -16.47
N LYS A 5 -11.25 1.77 -16.47
CA LYS A 5 -11.33 2.87 -17.46
C LYS A 5 -9.95 3.48 -17.68
N PHE A 6 -9.64 3.81 -18.93
CA PHE A 6 -8.48 4.59 -19.31
C PHE A 6 -8.95 5.80 -20.11
N VAL A 7 -8.53 7.00 -19.72
CA VAL A 7 -9.01 8.23 -20.34
C VAL A 7 -7.84 9.17 -20.62
N SER A 8 -7.75 9.63 -21.87
CA SER A 8 -6.80 10.65 -22.31
C SER A 8 -7.57 11.91 -22.69
N PHE A 9 -7.35 13.00 -21.96
CA PHE A 9 -8.05 14.28 -22.17
C PHE A 9 -7.31 15.23 -23.12
N GLY A 10 -6.08 14.88 -23.53
CA GLY A 10 -5.24 15.71 -24.40
C GLY A 10 -5.20 17.16 -23.93
N ASN A 11 -5.65 18.07 -24.79
CA ASN A 11 -5.63 19.52 -24.55
C ASN A 11 -6.63 20.01 -23.48
N LYS A 12 -7.54 19.15 -22.99
CA LYS A 12 -8.57 19.50 -22.00
C LYS A 12 -9.35 20.76 -22.43
N CYS A 13 -9.87 20.73 -23.67
CA CYS A 13 -10.60 21.87 -24.25
C CYS A 13 -12.02 22.01 -23.69
N ASP A 14 -12.62 20.90 -23.27
CA ASP A 14 -13.97 20.85 -22.71
C ASP A 14 -13.93 20.10 -21.38
N VAL A 15 -13.97 18.77 -21.41
CA VAL A 15 -13.87 17.91 -20.22
C VAL A 15 -12.48 18.02 -19.57
N ASN A 16 -12.46 18.29 -18.26
CA ASN A 16 -11.24 18.39 -17.45
C ASN A 16 -11.16 17.37 -16.30
N GLU A 17 -10.05 17.41 -15.57
CA GLU A 17 -9.77 16.53 -14.44
C GLU A 17 -10.84 16.58 -13.33
N ALA A 18 -11.41 17.75 -13.03
CA ALA A 18 -12.40 17.88 -11.98
C ALA A 18 -13.73 17.21 -12.39
N GLU A 19 -14.16 17.38 -13.63
CA GLU A 19 -15.38 16.74 -14.14
C GLU A 19 -15.25 15.22 -14.17
N MET A 20 -14.06 14.73 -14.49
CA MET A 20 -13.76 13.31 -14.52
C MET A 20 -13.65 12.69 -13.14
N LEU A 21 -13.05 13.41 -12.19
CA LEU A 21 -13.08 13.01 -10.78
C LEU A 21 -14.53 12.92 -10.27
N ASN A 22 -15.38 13.88 -10.63
CA ASN A 22 -16.79 13.85 -10.26
C ASN A 22 -17.54 12.68 -10.91
N TYR A 23 -17.32 12.39 -12.19
CA TYR A 23 -17.89 11.20 -12.84
C TYR A 23 -17.43 9.90 -12.15
N LEU A 24 -16.12 9.75 -11.95
CA LEU A 24 -15.54 8.54 -11.34
C LEU A 24 -15.94 8.36 -9.88
N LEU A 25 -16.40 9.40 -9.18
CA LEU A 25 -16.96 9.29 -7.84
C LEU A 25 -18.14 8.32 -7.78
N TYR A 26 -19.01 8.38 -8.79
CA TYR A 26 -20.27 7.63 -8.84
C TYR A 26 -20.17 6.33 -9.66
N ASP A 27 -19.05 6.10 -10.36
CA ASP A 27 -18.82 4.88 -11.13
C ASP A 27 -18.51 3.66 -10.22
N GLU A 28 -19.42 2.69 -10.13
CA GLU A 28 -19.27 1.55 -9.21
C GLU A 28 -18.05 0.65 -9.53
N ASP A 29 -17.63 0.61 -10.80
CA ASP A 29 -16.48 -0.19 -11.26
C ASP A 29 -15.13 0.44 -10.89
N THR A 30 -15.10 1.74 -10.57
CA THR A 30 -13.86 2.44 -10.23
C THR A 30 -13.64 2.46 -8.72
N ARG A 31 -12.50 1.89 -8.30
CA ARG A 31 -12.11 1.80 -6.89
C ARG A 31 -10.98 2.74 -6.50
N VAL A 32 -10.04 2.97 -7.42
CA VAL A 32 -8.86 3.81 -7.24
C VAL A 32 -8.70 4.66 -8.49
N ILE A 33 -8.32 5.93 -8.32
CA ILE A 33 -8.13 6.86 -9.43
C ILE A 33 -6.66 7.24 -9.54
N LEU A 34 -6.07 6.95 -10.69
CA LEU A 34 -4.70 7.31 -11.05
C LEU A 34 -4.74 8.51 -12.00
N LEU A 35 -4.20 9.65 -11.57
CA LEU A 35 -4.24 10.91 -12.30
C LEU A 35 -2.82 11.40 -12.65
N TYR A 36 -2.50 11.46 -13.93
CA TYR A 36 -1.32 12.20 -14.41
C TYR A 36 -1.68 13.67 -14.62
N VAL A 37 -0.90 14.60 -14.07
CA VAL A 37 -1.20 16.04 -14.08
C VAL A 37 -0.02 16.81 -14.63
N GLU A 38 -0.24 17.59 -15.69
CA GLU A 38 0.70 18.60 -16.17
C GLU A 38 0.35 19.97 -15.60
N ASP A 39 -0.93 20.35 -15.71
CA ASP A 39 -1.54 21.55 -15.16
C ASP A 39 -3.00 21.29 -14.73
N VAL A 40 -3.57 22.23 -13.97
CA VAL A 40 -4.97 22.29 -13.57
C VAL A 40 -5.44 23.72 -13.84
N LYS A 41 -6.42 23.87 -14.75
CA LYS A 41 -6.90 25.21 -15.16
C LYS A 41 -7.85 25.80 -14.13
N ASP A 42 -8.82 25.02 -13.65
CA ASP A 42 -9.76 25.42 -12.61
C ASP A 42 -9.38 24.80 -11.25
N GLY A 43 -8.42 25.45 -10.59
CA GLY A 43 -7.88 24.98 -9.31
C GLY A 43 -8.91 24.90 -8.19
N ARG A 44 -9.93 25.77 -8.18
CA ARG A 44 -10.97 25.77 -7.14
C ARG A 44 -11.93 24.59 -7.34
N LYS A 45 -12.42 24.38 -8.57
CA LYS A 45 -13.27 23.23 -8.90
C LYS A 45 -12.54 21.91 -8.67
N PHE A 46 -11.25 21.84 -9.02
CA PHE A 46 -10.41 20.68 -8.70
C PHE A 46 -10.31 20.44 -7.19
N PHE A 47 -10.02 21.47 -6.40
CA PHE A 47 -9.89 21.36 -4.95
C PHE A 47 -11.18 20.83 -4.31
N GLU A 48 -12.32 21.44 -4.64
CA GLU A 48 -13.64 21.07 -4.11
C GLU A 48 -14.00 19.63 -4.49
N THR A 49 -13.81 19.28 -5.76
CA THR A 49 -14.13 17.93 -6.25
C THR A 49 -13.22 16.88 -5.66
N ALA A 50 -11.90 17.08 -5.70
CA ALA A 50 -10.93 16.13 -5.19
C ALA A 50 -11.18 15.83 -3.70
N LYS A 51 -11.52 16.86 -2.91
CA LYS A 51 -11.83 16.71 -1.47
C LYS A 51 -13.05 15.83 -1.20
N GLU A 52 -14.07 15.86 -2.05
CA GLU A 52 -15.22 14.96 -1.90
C GLU A 52 -14.94 13.56 -2.41
N VAL A 53 -14.16 13.44 -3.49
CA VAL A 53 -13.79 12.15 -4.07
C VAL A 53 -12.91 11.33 -3.13
N THR A 54 -11.86 11.93 -2.59
CA THR A 54 -10.87 11.24 -1.74
C THR A 54 -11.47 10.68 -0.45
N LYS A 55 -12.58 11.22 0.05
CA LYS A 55 -13.33 10.65 1.19
C LYS A 55 -13.95 9.28 0.88
N LYS A 56 -14.18 8.97 -0.41
CA LYS A 56 -14.85 7.74 -0.86
C LYS A 56 -13.95 6.84 -1.72
N LYS A 57 -13.02 7.41 -2.47
CA LYS A 57 -12.12 6.71 -3.38
C LYS A 57 -10.74 7.34 -3.36
N PRO A 58 -9.66 6.59 -3.16
CA PRO A 58 -8.31 7.15 -3.19
C PRO A 58 -7.98 7.70 -4.58
N VAL A 59 -7.36 8.88 -4.58
CA VAL A 59 -6.82 9.53 -5.78
C VAL A 59 -5.32 9.63 -5.62
N ILE A 60 -4.58 9.12 -6.60
CA ILE A 60 -3.12 9.22 -6.67
C ILE A 60 -2.79 10.15 -7.82
N ALA A 61 -1.94 11.15 -7.59
CA ALA A 61 -1.51 12.09 -8.61
C ALA A 61 -0.01 12.01 -8.90
N LEU A 62 0.34 11.83 -10.17
CA LEU A 62 1.70 12.01 -10.68
C LEU A 62 1.79 13.38 -11.36
N LYS A 63 2.38 14.36 -10.67
CA LYS A 63 2.57 15.73 -11.17
C LYS A 63 3.88 15.85 -11.94
N SER A 64 3.82 16.20 -13.22
CA SER A 64 5.01 16.54 -14.01
C SER A 64 5.43 18.01 -13.78
N GLY A 65 6.57 18.45 -14.32
CA GLY A 65 6.99 19.86 -14.21
C GLY A 65 7.29 20.36 -12.79
N ARG A 66 7.79 19.48 -11.92
CA ARG A 66 7.97 19.73 -10.47
C ARG A 66 9.13 20.65 -10.11
N THR A 67 10.12 20.75 -10.99
CA THR A 67 11.32 21.58 -10.80
C THR A 67 11.23 22.83 -11.67
N LYS A 68 12.04 23.84 -11.40
CA LYS A 68 12.09 25.04 -12.26
C LYS A 68 12.31 24.69 -13.75
N ALA A 69 13.20 23.73 -14.02
CA ALA A 69 13.47 23.29 -15.40
C ALA A 69 12.31 22.49 -16.00
N GLY A 70 11.73 21.55 -15.24
CA GLY A 70 10.58 20.79 -15.68
C GLY A 70 9.34 21.66 -15.90
N ALA A 71 9.11 22.64 -15.03
CA ALA A 71 8.02 23.62 -15.14
C ALA A 71 8.15 24.43 -16.42
N ARG A 72 9.35 24.91 -16.76
CA ARG A 72 9.61 25.58 -18.05
C ARG A 72 9.34 24.66 -19.23
N ALA A 73 9.81 23.40 -19.18
CA ALA A 73 9.58 22.44 -20.25
C ALA A 73 8.08 22.15 -20.45
N ALA A 74 7.34 21.97 -19.36
CA ALA A 74 5.89 21.76 -19.39
C ALA A 74 5.13 23.00 -19.91
N ALA A 75 5.56 24.21 -19.54
CA ALA A 75 4.98 25.44 -20.04
C ALA A 75 5.17 25.59 -21.56
N SER A 76 6.36 25.28 -22.08
CA SER A 76 6.60 25.26 -23.52
C SER A 76 5.79 24.18 -24.25
N HIS A 77 5.54 23.04 -23.61
CA HIS A 77 4.78 21.93 -24.19
C HIS A 77 3.27 22.22 -24.27
N THR A 78 2.70 22.81 -23.23
CA THR A 78 1.25 23.03 -23.10
C THR A 78 0.81 24.43 -23.53
N GLY A 79 1.75 25.38 -23.65
CA GLY A 79 1.45 26.80 -23.81
C GLY A 79 0.85 27.45 -22.55
N ALA A 80 0.70 26.71 -21.45
CA ALA A 80 0.15 27.20 -20.20
C ALA A 80 1.26 27.72 -19.27
N MET A 81 0.94 28.72 -18.45
CA MET A 81 1.85 29.15 -17.39
C MET A 81 1.99 28.05 -16.34
N ALA A 82 3.21 27.58 -16.10
CA ALA A 82 3.43 26.53 -15.11
C ALA A 82 3.09 27.02 -13.69
N GLY A 83 2.14 26.34 -13.05
CA GLY A 83 1.79 26.60 -11.65
C GLY A 83 2.91 26.20 -10.68
N SER A 84 2.93 26.83 -9.50
CA SER A 84 3.92 26.50 -8.46
C SER A 84 3.71 25.10 -7.92
N ASP A 85 4.76 24.27 -7.95
CA ASP A 85 4.72 22.90 -7.44
C ASP A 85 4.34 22.84 -5.95
N GLN A 86 4.75 23.83 -5.16
CA GLN A 86 4.39 23.95 -3.75
C GLN A 86 2.89 24.14 -3.53
N ILE A 87 2.21 24.82 -4.47
CA ILE A 87 0.76 24.99 -4.41
C ILE A 87 0.07 23.66 -4.69
N TYR A 88 0.53 22.89 -5.68
CA TYR A 88 0.02 21.53 -5.93
C TYR A 88 0.21 20.64 -4.72
N ASP A 89 1.37 20.68 -4.08
CA ASP A 89 1.65 19.88 -2.88
C ASP A 89 0.70 20.21 -1.72
N ALA A 90 0.45 21.50 -1.48
CA ALA A 90 -0.50 21.97 -0.48
C ALA A 90 -1.94 21.52 -0.81
N VAL A 91 -2.37 21.68 -2.06
CA VAL A 91 -3.70 21.25 -2.53
C VAL A 91 -3.87 19.74 -2.35
N PHE A 92 -2.90 18.93 -2.77
CA PHE A 92 -2.97 17.48 -2.62
C PHE A 92 -3.04 17.06 -1.15
N THR A 93 -2.24 17.69 -0.29
CA THR A 93 -2.26 17.45 1.16
C THR A 93 -3.62 17.78 1.79
N GLN A 94 -4.23 18.91 1.41
CA GLN A 94 -5.51 19.35 1.95
C GLN A 94 -6.70 18.54 1.42
N THR A 95 -6.62 18.07 0.18
CA THR A 95 -7.67 17.29 -0.48
C THR A 95 -7.55 15.80 -0.21
N GLY A 96 -6.41 15.30 0.29
CA GLY A 96 -6.20 13.86 0.50
C GLY A 96 -5.74 13.11 -0.76
N VAL A 97 -5.39 13.83 -1.82
CA VAL A 97 -4.75 13.24 -3.00
C VAL A 97 -3.34 12.80 -2.62
N LEU A 98 -3.02 11.54 -2.91
CA LEU A 98 -1.70 10.98 -2.66
C LEU A 98 -0.78 11.31 -3.82
N ARG A 99 0.27 12.07 -3.56
CA ARG A 99 1.26 12.43 -4.56
C ARG A 99 2.26 11.29 -4.78
N ALA A 100 2.43 10.86 -6.02
CA ALA A 100 3.50 9.97 -6.48
C ALA A 100 4.64 10.76 -7.13
N LYS A 101 5.88 10.27 -7.00
CA LYS A 101 7.09 10.94 -7.51
C LYS A 101 7.57 10.40 -8.85
N ASP A 102 7.16 9.21 -9.23
CA ASP A 102 7.53 8.53 -10.47
C ASP A 102 6.45 7.51 -10.84
N MET A 103 6.65 6.83 -11.96
CA MET A 103 5.69 5.85 -12.48
C MET A 103 5.59 4.61 -11.61
N GLU A 104 6.69 4.21 -10.97
CA GLU A 104 6.73 3.05 -10.07
C GLU A 104 5.89 3.33 -8.82
N GLU A 105 6.16 4.42 -8.10
CA GLU A 105 5.35 4.84 -6.95
C GLU A 105 3.89 5.06 -7.33
N PHE A 106 3.61 5.57 -8.54
CA PHE A 106 2.25 5.79 -9.03
C PHE A 106 1.46 4.49 -9.15
N PHE A 107 2.03 3.47 -9.77
CA PHE A 107 1.37 2.17 -9.92
C PHE A 107 1.38 1.34 -8.65
N ASP A 108 2.46 1.37 -7.87
CA ASP A 108 2.59 0.62 -6.63
C ASP A 108 1.60 1.08 -5.57
N THR A 109 1.46 2.40 -5.44
CA THR A 109 0.47 3.02 -4.56
C THR A 109 -0.95 2.68 -5.01
N GLY A 110 -1.22 2.77 -6.31
CA GLY A 110 -2.51 2.41 -6.89
C GLY A 110 -2.88 0.95 -6.63
N LYS A 111 -1.93 0.03 -6.84
CA LYS A 111 -2.06 -1.40 -6.59
C LYS A 111 -2.40 -1.68 -5.13
N ALA A 112 -1.67 -1.09 -4.18
CA ALA A 112 -1.95 -1.28 -2.76
C ALA A 112 -3.35 -0.83 -2.37
N LEU A 113 -3.73 0.39 -2.74
CA LEU A 113 -5.04 0.96 -2.40
C LEU A 113 -6.22 0.26 -3.08
N ALA A 114 -5.97 -0.44 -4.18
CA ALA A 114 -6.97 -1.25 -4.87
C ALA A 114 -7.20 -2.60 -4.17
N MET A 115 -6.15 -3.18 -3.59
CA MET A 115 -6.14 -4.55 -3.08
C MET A 115 -6.33 -4.65 -1.56
N GLN A 116 -6.05 -3.57 -0.81
CA GLN A 116 -6.02 -3.60 0.66
C GLN A 116 -6.85 -2.48 1.30
N PRO A 117 -7.42 -2.71 2.50
CA PRO A 117 -8.08 -1.65 3.25
C PRO A 117 -7.05 -0.63 3.77
N PRO A 118 -7.45 0.64 4.00
CA PRO A 118 -6.57 1.62 4.63
C PRO A 118 -6.19 1.21 6.06
N ALA A 119 -4.99 1.58 6.51
CA ALA A 119 -4.54 1.28 7.86
C ALA A 119 -5.17 2.24 8.90
N ARG A 120 -5.46 1.75 10.11
CA ARG A 120 -6.02 2.58 11.21
C ARG A 120 -4.98 3.44 11.93
N GLY A 121 -3.70 3.20 11.67
CA GLY A 121 -2.59 3.87 12.33
C GLY A 121 -1.25 3.51 11.70
N LYS A 122 -0.17 3.93 12.35
CA LYS A 122 1.19 3.93 11.79
C LYS A 122 2.07 2.77 12.30
N ASN A 123 1.59 1.97 13.25
CA ASN A 123 2.40 0.92 13.85
C ASN A 123 2.37 -0.32 12.96
N ILE A 124 3.49 -0.64 12.33
CA ILE A 124 3.60 -1.70 11.32
C ILE A 124 4.45 -2.84 11.87
N ALA A 125 3.99 -4.07 11.63
CA ALA A 125 4.77 -5.26 11.90
C ALA A 125 5.45 -5.75 10.61
N ILE A 126 6.68 -6.23 10.74
CA ILE A 126 7.42 -6.84 9.64
C ILE A 126 7.67 -8.32 9.99
N LEU A 127 7.30 -9.21 9.08
CA LEU A 127 7.60 -10.64 9.11
C LEU A 127 8.59 -10.93 8.00
N THR A 128 9.73 -11.54 8.32
CA THR A 128 10.78 -11.86 7.34
C THR A 128 11.42 -13.22 7.60
N ASP A 129 11.90 -13.90 6.55
CA ASP A 129 12.82 -15.03 6.64
C ASP A 129 14.30 -14.64 6.44
N ALA A 130 14.56 -13.35 6.20
CA ALA A 130 15.90 -12.80 6.04
C ALA A 130 16.07 -11.45 6.75
N GLY A 131 17.08 -11.36 7.62
CA GLY A 131 17.36 -10.16 8.40
C GLY A 131 17.70 -8.92 7.56
N GLY A 132 18.50 -9.05 6.51
CA GLY A 132 18.90 -7.92 5.66
C GLY A 132 17.70 -7.16 5.06
N PRO A 133 16.80 -7.83 4.31
CA PRO A 133 15.54 -7.26 3.86
C PRO A 133 14.65 -6.70 4.97
N GLY A 134 14.62 -7.36 6.15
CA GLY A 134 13.90 -6.85 7.31
C GLY A 134 14.43 -5.48 7.80
N ILE A 135 15.75 -5.29 7.80
CA ILE A 135 16.39 -4.01 8.14
C ILE A 135 16.04 -2.96 7.09
N MET A 136 16.17 -3.27 5.79
CA MET A 136 15.83 -2.34 4.70
C MET A 136 14.36 -1.88 4.76
N ALA A 137 13.43 -2.81 5.00
CA ALA A 137 12.02 -2.47 5.19
C ALA A 137 11.79 -1.59 6.43
N THR A 138 12.52 -1.85 7.52
CA THR A 138 12.42 -1.07 8.76
C THR A 138 12.88 0.36 8.55
N ASP A 139 14.06 0.55 7.95
CA ASP A 139 14.60 1.86 7.65
C ASP A 139 13.66 2.66 6.75
N GLU A 140 13.16 2.05 5.67
CA GLU A 140 12.23 2.74 4.76
C GLU A 140 10.89 3.07 5.44
N CYS A 141 10.39 2.20 6.33
CA CYS A 141 9.21 2.49 7.15
C CYS A 141 9.43 3.74 8.02
N GLU A 142 10.50 3.78 8.80
CA GLU A 142 10.82 4.87 9.72
C GLU A 142 11.10 6.19 8.96
N LEU A 143 11.84 6.14 7.84
CA LEU A 143 12.10 7.31 6.97
C LEU A 143 10.82 7.93 6.40
N ARG A 144 9.75 7.14 6.26
CA ARG A 144 8.42 7.60 5.81
C ARG A 144 7.48 7.97 6.94
N GLY A 145 7.92 7.87 8.20
CA GLY A 145 7.14 8.18 9.39
C GLY A 145 6.10 7.12 9.73
N LEU A 146 6.27 5.89 9.25
CA LEU A 146 5.71 4.69 9.87
C LEU A 146 6.51 4.36 11.14
N VAL A 147 5.95 3.51 11.99
CA VAL A 147 6.61 3.13 13.25
C VAL A 147 6.70 1.61 13.33
N VAL A 148 7.90 1.08 13.51
CA VAL A 148 8.18 -0.34 13.70
C VAL A 148 8.46 -0.57 15.19
N LYS A 149 7.40 -0.50 16.02
CA LYS A 149 7.56 -0.59 17.47
C LYS A 149 7.94 -2.00 17.89
N ARG A 150 8.76 -2.09 18.94
CA ARG A 150 8.85 -3.32 19.76
C ARG A 150 7.44 -3.74 20.16
N PHE A 151 7.14 -5.04 19.99
CA PHE A 151 5.83 -5.58 20.36
C PHE A 151 5.57 -5.50 21.86
N SER A 152 4.30 -5.61 22.23
CA SER A 152 3.87 -5.75 23.61
C SER A 152 4.46 -7.02 24.24
N ASP A 153 4.58 -7.03 25.58
CA ASP A 153 5.08 -8.20 26.29
C ASP A 153 4.17 -9.43 26.09
N GLU A 154 2.87 -9.21 25.86
CA GLU A 154 1.92 -10.27 25.49
C GLU A 154 2.29 -10.93 24.15
N THR A 155 2.51 -10.13 23.10
CA THR A 155 2.90 -10.61 21.78
C THR A 155 4.25 -11.32 21.83
N ILE A 156 5.22 -10.77 22.56
CA ILE A 156 6.54 -11.40 22.78
C ILE A 156 6.37 -12.76 23.48
N HIS A 157 5.53 -12.84 24.52
CA HIS A 157 5.28 -14.09 25.24
C HIS A 157 4.68 -15.17 24.33
N ARG A 158 3.77 -14.79 23.43
CA ARG A 158 3.19 -15.72 22.44
C ARG A 158 4.24 -16.28 21.49
N PHE A 159 5.18 -15.45 21.04
CA PHE A 159 6.32 -15.93 20.25
C PHE A 159 7.26 -16.84 21.04
N GLU A 160 7.57 -16.49 22.29
CA GLU A 160 8.37 -17.36 23.17
C GLU A 160 7.73 -18.73 23.37
N LYS A 161 6.39 -18.78 23.51
CA LYS A 161 5.65 -20.05 23.56
C LYS A 161 5.85 -20.89 22.28
N LEU A 162 5.79 -20.28 21.09
CA LEU A 162 6.07 -21.00 19.84
C LEU A 162 7.51 -21.52 19.77
N LYS A 163 8.49 -20.79 20.32
CA LYS A 163 9.88 -21.27 20.43
C LYS A 163 10.00 -22.46 21.38
N MET A 164 9.30 -22.42 22.51
CA MET A 164 9.27 -23.52 23.49
C MET A 164 8.60 -24.78 22.93
N GLU A 165 7.53 -24.62 22.14
CA GLU A 165 6.83 -25.71 21.46
C GLU A 165 7.61 -26.28 20.25
N GLY A 166 8.74 -25.68 19.89
CA GLY A 166 9.55 -26.11 18.74
C GLY A 166 8.97 -25.70 17.39
N LYS A 167 7.94 -24.84 17.35
CA LYS A 167 7.34 -24.30 16.12
C LYS A 167 8.15 -23.18 15.50
N LEU A 168 8.92 -22.46 16.31
CA LEU A 168 9.91 -21.48 15.85
C LEU A 168 11.31 -21.85 16.36
N PRO A 169 12.37 -21.58 15.61
CA PRO A 169 13.74 -21.75 16.10
C PRO A 169 13.98 -20.87 17.34
N LYS A 170 14.74 -21.37 18.32
CA LYS A 170 15.08 -20.62 19.54
C LYS A 170 15.81 -19.29 19.24
N PHE A 171 16.54 -19.25 18.14
CA PHE A 171 17.30 -18.09 17.67
C PHE A 171 16.51 -17.15 16.74
N ALA A 172 15.25 -17.46 16.42
CA ALA A 172 14.38 -16.54 15.70
C ALA A 172 14.15 -15.25 16.51
N THR A 173 14.17 -14.11 15.84
CA THR A 173 13.89 -12.82 16.48
C THR A 173 12.38 -12.70 16.68
N ASN A 174 11.94 -12.43 17.90
CA ASN A 174 10.54 -12.18 18.25
C ASN A 174 10.26 -10.72 18.66
N LEU A 175 11.16 -9.84 18.26
CA LEU A 175 10.95 -8.40 18.25
C LEU A 175 10.38 -8.00 16.89
N ASN A 176 10.19 -6.71 16.65
CA ASN A 176 9.77 -6.19 15.35
C ASN A 176 11.00 -5.60 14.65
N PRO A 177 11.42 -6.10 13.47
CA PRO A 177 10.86 -7.21 12.69
C PRO A 177 10.98 -8.60 13.33
N VAL A 178 10.01 -9.48 13.04
CA VAL A 178 10.08 -10.92 13.34
C VAL A 178 10.87 -11.59 12.23
N ASP A 179 12.05 -12.11 12.57
CA ASP A 179 12.90 -12.89 11.65
C ASP A 179 12.77 -14.38 11.97
N VAL A 180 12.03 -15.10 11.13
CA VAL A 180 11.84 -16.56 11.20
C VAL A 180 13.00 -17.35 10.57
N THR A 181 14.02 -16.64 10.08
CA THR A 181 15.33 -17.13 9.62
C THR A 181 15.32 -17.86 8.28
N GLY A 182 16.49 -18.06 7.66
CA GLY A 182 16.62 -18.77 6.38
C GLY A 182 16.32 -20.28 6.44
N SER A 183 15.82 -20.79 7.58
CA SER A 183 15.24 -22.13 7.72
C SER A 183 13.71 -22.07 7.85
N ALA A 184 13.09 -20.97 7.43
CA ALA A 184 11.65 -20.76 7.51
C ALA A 184 10.87 -21.85 6.77
N THR A 185 9.72 -22.20 7.33
CA THR A 185 8.74 -23.08 6.70
C THR A 185 7.41 -22.35 6.53
N SER A 186 6.53 -22.89 5.70
CA SER A 186 5.17 -22.36 5.52
C SER A 186 4.39 -22.29 6.84
N GLU A 187 4.61 -23.24 7.75
CA GLU A 187 4.01 -23.23 9.09
C GLU A 187 4.55 -22.07 9.94
N MET A 188 5.85 -21.77 9.87
CA MET A 188 6.46 -20.64 10.61
C MET A 188 5.87 -19.30 10.18
N PHE A 189 5.66 -19.09 8.88
CA PHE A 189 4.98 -17.90 8.36
C PHE A 189 3.51 -17.85 8.82
N GLU A 190 2.80 -18.98 8.79
CA GLU A 190 1.41 -19.07 9.23
C GLU A 190 1.24 -18.70 10.70
N VAL A 191 1.95 -19.37 11.62
CA VAL A 191 1.80 -19.13 13.06
C VAL A 191 2.27 -17.73 13.46
N THR A 192 3.28 -17.19 12.77
CA THR A 192 3.81 -15.85 13.02
C THR A 192 2.83 -14.78 12.53
N ALA A 193 2.32 -14.91 11.30
CA ALA A 193 1.31 -14.00 10.78
C ALA A 193 0.07 -13.98 11.70
N GLU A 194 -0.39 -15.13 12.19
CA GLU A 194 -1.52 -15.19 13.12
C GLU A 194 -1.32 -14.35 14.38
N ILE A 195 -0.12 -14.39 14.98
CA ILE A 195 0.21 -13.55 16.13
C ILE A 195 0.14 -12.06 15.77
N LEU A 196 0.77 -11.67 14.66
CA LEU A 196 0.85 -10.27 14.23
C LEU A 196 -0.52 -9.68 13.88
N PHE A 197 -1.38 -10.45 13.21
CA PHE A 197 -2.73 -9.99 12.87
C PHE A 197 -3.67 -9.93 14.09
N GLN A 198 -3.44 -10.75 15.12
CA GLN A 198 -4.23 -10.70 16.36
C GLN A 198 -3.86 -9.53 17.28
N ASP A 199 -2.61 -9.06 17.27
CA ASP A 199 -2.15 -7.96 18.13
C ASP A 199 -2.88 -6.64 17.78
N SER A 200 -3.72 -6.13 18.67
CA SER A 200 -4.50 -4.91 18.44
C SER A 200 -3.67 -3.64 18.25
N GLU A 201 -2.41 -3.61 18.68
CA GLU A 201 -1.53 -2.46 18.50
C GLU A 201 -0.96 -2.36 17.08
N ILE A 202 -0.91 -3.48 16.34
CA ILE A 202 -0.43 -3.52 14.96
C ILE A 202 -1.53 -3.03 14.00
N ASN A 203 -1.17 -2.10 13.11
CA ASN A 203 -2.10 -1.47 12.17
C ASN A 203 -1.93 -1.94 10.72
N GLY A 204 -0.86 -2.66 10.41
CA GLY A 204 -0.59 -3.28 9.11
C GLY A 204 0.61 -4.22 9.19
N VAL A 205 0.71 -5.15 8.24
CA VAL A 205 1.78 -6.16 8.21
C VAL A 205 2.52 -6.12 6.87
N ILE A 206 3.85 -6.09 6.90
CA ILE A 206 4.70 -6.32 5.73
C ILE A 206 5.26 -7.73 5.84
N VAL A 207 5.04 -8.54 4.80
CA VAL A 207 5.55 -9.93 4.72
C VAL A 207 6.67 -9.99 3.69
N LEU A 208 7.89 -10.20 4.15
CA LEU A 208 9.05 -10.47 3.32
C LEU A 208 9.23 -11.99 3.30
N GLY A 209 8.86 -12.65 2.21
CA GLY A 209 8.97 -14.10 2.06
C GLY A 209 9.76 -14.44 0.82
N LEU A 210 11.04 -14.79 0.99
CA LEU A 210 11.95 -14.96 -0.12
C LEU A 210 11.89 -16.38 -0.68
N HIS A 211 11.68 -16.49 -1.99
CA HIS A 211 11.54 -17.77 -2.70
C HIS A 211 12.75 -18.74 -2.58
N HIS A 212 13.91 -18.26 -2.15
CA HIS A 212 15.13 -19.08 -2.11
C HIS A 212 15.21 -20.01 -0.88
N THR A 213 14.35 -19.82 0.13
CA THR A 213 14.36 -20.62 1.36
C THR A 213 13.88 -22.06 1.06
N PRO A 214 14.73 -23.11 1.15
CA PRO A 214 14.39 -24.43 0.62
C PRO A 214 13.18 -25.11 1.28
N ALA A 215 12.96 -24.83 2.56
CA ALA A 215 11.85 -25.39 3.34
C ALA A 215 10.55 -24.56 3.25
N LEU A 216 10.61 -23.39 2.60
CA LEU A 216 9.46 -22.53 2.35
C LEU A 216 8.81 -22.96 1.03
N GLN A 217 7.64 -23.59 1.13
CA GLN A 217 6.88 -24.05 -0.03
C GLN A 217 5.89 -22.98 -0.46
N GLU A 218 5.50 -22.93 -1.74
CA GLU A 218 4.58 -21.91 -2.29
C GLU A 218 3.25 -21.75 -1.51
N ASP A 219 2.81 -22.79 -0.79
CA ASP A 219 1.61 -22.78 0.04
C ASP A 219 1.66 -21.78 1.22
N PHE A 220 2.83 -21.25 1.57
CA PHE A 220 2.96 -20.20 2.59
C PHE A 220 2.15 -18.95 2.20
N VAL A 221 2.09 -18.62 0.90
CA VAL A 221 1.35 -17.47 0.36
C VAL A 221 -0.14 -17.64 0.66
N ASP A 222 -0.67 -18.84 0.41
CA ASP A 222 -2.06 -19.21 0.69
C ASP A 222 -2.39 -19.16 2.19
N ARG A 223 -1.49 -19.68 3.04
CA ARG A 223 -1.66 -19.65 4.50
C ARG A 223 -1.70 -18.23 5.05
N VAL A 224 -0.75 -17.38 4.62
CA VAL A 224 -0.70 -15.96 5.00
C VAL A 224 -1.96 -15.23 4.53
N ALA A 225 -2.40 -15.46 3.29
CA ALA A 225 -3.61 -14.84 2.76
C ALA A 225 -4.88 -15.26 3.52
N LYS A 226 -5.00 -16.54 3.87
CA LYS A 226 -6.11 -17.07 4.68
C LYS A 226 -6.16 -16.40 6.05
N ILE A 227 -5.02 -16.18 6.70
CA ILE A 227 -4.93 -15.44 7.96
C ILE A 227 -5.37 -13.99 7.74
N ALA A 228 -4.73 -13.28 6.80
CA ALA A 228 -4.98 -11.87 6.55
C ALA A 228 -6.47 -11.56 6.27
N ASN A 229 -7.16 -12.45 5.55
CA ASN A 229 -8.58 -12.31 5.22
C ASN A 229 -9.54 -12.38 6.43
N ARG A 230 -9.06 -12.79 7.61
CA ARG A 230 -9.85 -12.76 8.86
C ARG A 230 -9.84 -11.40 9.55
N TYR A 231 -9.00 -10.47 9.10
CA TYR A 231 -8.76 -9.19 9.78
C TYR A 231 -8.90 -8.00 8.83
N ASP A 232 -9.21 -6.85 9.41
CA ASP A 232 -9.40 -5.59 8.67
C ASP A 232 -8.11 -4.75 8.64
N LYS A 233 -6.95 -5.42 8.66
CA LYS A 233 -5.63 -4.78 8.64
C LYS A 233 -5.00 -4.98 7.26
N PRO A 234 -4.40 -3.94 6.65
CA PRO A 234 -3.68 -4.10 5.41
C PRO A 234 -2.48 -5.03 5.56
N VAL A 235 -2.21 -5.75 4.48
CA VAL A 235 -0.99 -6.52 4.29
C VAL A 235 -0.39 -6.25 2.92
N VAL A 236 0.93 -6.11 2.87
CA VAL A 236 1.71 -6.05 1.63
C VAL A 236 2.81 -7.11 1.70
N ALA A 237 3.22 -7.61 0.56
CA ALA A 237 4.26 -8.63 0.48
C ALA A 237 5.48 -8.15 -0.32
N CYS A 238 6.61 -8.78 -0.09
CA CYS A 238 7.80 -8.63 -0.91
C CYS A 238 8.50 -9.98 -1.05
N ASP A 239 8.91 -10.26 -2.28
CA ASP A 239 9.89 -11.29 -2.61
C ASP A 239 10.92 -10.61 -3.52
N ILE A 240 12.21 -10.72 -3.20
CA ILE A 240 13.27 -9.97 -3.87
C ILE A 240 13.79 -10.75 -5.07
N GLY A 241 14.06 -10.02 -6.16
CA GLY A 241 14.73 -10.55 -7.35
C GLY A 241 13.78 -10.77 -8.52
N GLU A 242 14.33 -11.10 -9.70
CA GLU A 242 13.57 -11.22 -10.95
C GLU A 242 13.63 -12.64 -11.53
N THR A 243 13.88 -13.63 -10.67
CA THR A 243 13.80 -15.04 -11.07
C THR A 243 12.34 -15.42 -11.37
N GLU A 244 12.14 -16.47 -12.15
CA GLU A 244 10.79 -17.00 -12.41
C GLU A 244 10.07 -17.33 -11.09
N MET A 245 10.77 -17.92 -10.12
CA MET A 245 10.20 -18.20 -8.79
C MET A 245 9.75 -16.92 -8.07
N ALA A 246 10.58 -15.86 -8.05
CA ALA A 246 10.21 -14.59 -7.43
C ALA A 246 8.96 -13.98 -8.09
N LEU A 247 8.90 -14.03 -9.42
CA LEU A 247 7.74 -13.55 -10.19
C LEU A 247 6.48 -14.36 -9.88
N GLN A 248 6.59 -15.69 -9.78
CA GLN A 248 5.48 -16.57 -9.43
C GLN A 248 4.98 -16.33 -7.99
N THR A 249 5.87 -16.20 -7.01
CA THR A 249 5.51 -15.86 -5.62
C THR A 249 4.75 -14.53 -5.56
N ARG A 250 5.28 -13.46 -6.17
CA ARG A 250 4.62 -12.16 -6.21
C ARG A 250 3.27 -12.22 -6.93
N TRP A 251 3.20 -12.93 -8.05
CA TRP A 251 1.95 -13.15 -8.78
C TRP A 251 0.92 -13.88 -7.93
N ARG A 252 1.33 -14.89 -7.15
CA ARG A 252 0.44 -15.65 -6.28
C ARG A 252 -0.13 -14.79 -5.17
N PHE A 253 0.69 -13.95 -4.53
CA PHE A 253 0.22 -12.95 -3.57
C PHE A 253 -0.81 -12.00 -4.22
N ASP A 254 -0.52 -11.46 -5.40
CA ASP A 254 -1.42 -10.56 -6.13
C ASP A 254 -2.77 -11.23 -6.43
N LYS A 255 -2.75 -12.51 -6.82
CA LYS A 255 -3.95 -13.31 -7.08
C LYS A 255 -4.82 -13.52 -5.84
N LEU A 256 -4.21 -13.57 -4.66
CA LEU A 256 -4.91 -13.66 -3.38
C LEU A 256 -5.25 -12.28 -2.80
N GLY A 257 -5.04 -11.21 -3.58
CA GLY A 257 -5.36 -9.84 -3.20
C GLY A 257 -4.37 -9.23 -2.22
N ILE A 258 -3.16 -9.78 -2.08
CA ILE A 258 -2.07 -9.17 -1.33
C ILE A 258 -1.11 -8.53 -2.33
N PRO A 259 -0.96 -7.20 -2.36
CA PRO A 259 -0.05 -6.57 -3.30
C PRO A 259 1.40 -6.93 -2.96
N ALA A 260 2.11 -7.54 -3.92
CA ALA A 260 3.51 -7.93 -3.75
C ALA A 260 4.47 -7.09 -4.60
N TYR A 261 5.66 -6.83 -4.05
CA TYR A 261 6.68 -5.92 -4.61
C TYR A 261 8.06 -6.59 -4.69
N SER A 262 8.93 -6.10 -5.57
CA SER A 262 10.27 -6.65 -5.81
C SER A 262 11.35 -6.10 -4.87
N SER A 263 11.04 -5.05 -4.11
CA SER A 263 11.93 -4.46 -3.10
C SER A 263 11.23 -4.24 -1.75
N PRO A 264 11.97 -4.34 -0.62
CA PRO A 264 11.48 -3.92 0.70
C PRO A 264 10.98 -2.48 0.72
N GLU A 265 11.64 -1.60 -0.03
CA GLU A 265 11.35 -0.17 -0.08
C GLU A 265 10.01 0.13 -0.75
N ASP A 266 9.68 -0.58 -1.83
CA ASP A 266 8.41 -0.43 -2.52
C ASP A 266 7.26 -1.00 -1.68
N ALA A 267 7.49 -2.10 -0.97
CA ALA A 267 6.53 -2.63 0.00
C ALA A 267 6.27 -1.63 1.16
N ALA A 268 7.31 -1.03 1.72
CA ALA A 268 7.17 0.00 2.76
C ALA A 268 6.47 1.26 2.23
N ARG A 269 6.77 1.68 0.99
CA ARG A 269 6.11 2.80 0.29
C ARG A 269 4.61 2.54 0.10
N ALA A 270 4.26 1.34 -0.34
CA ALA A 270 2.89 0.90 -0.50
C ALA A 270 2.12 0.85 0.82
N MET A 271 2.74 0.29 1.88
CA MET A 271 2.17 0.32 3.24
C MET A 271 1.96 1.76 3.72
N ASN A 272 2.93 2.65 3.48
CA ASN A 272 2.79 4.06 3.83
C ASN A 272 1.63 4.75 3.12
N ALA A 273 1.33 4.40 1.87
CA ALA A 273 0.16 4.93 1.19
C ALA A 273 -1.17 4.50 1.85
N LEU A 274 -1.27 3.23 2.25
CA LEU A 274 -2.43 2.69 2.99
C LEU A 274 -2.60 3.40 4.33
N VAL A 275 -1.50 3.69 5.03
CA VAL A 275 -1.49 4.44 6.29
C VAL A 275 -1.88 5.90 6.08
N ARG A 276 -1.27 6.60 5.12
CA ARG A 276 -1.59 8.00 4.83
C ARG A 276 -3.06 8.18 4.45
N TYR A 277 -3.58 7.29 3.62
CA TYR A 277 -4.98 7.32 3.24
C TYR A 277 -5.91 7.05 4.42
N GLY A 278 -5.59 6.04 5.25
CA GLY A 278 -6.37 5.74 6.44
C GLY A 278 -6.39 6.87 7.47
N LEU A 279 -5.25 7.53 7.70
CA LEU A 279 -5.18 8.71 8.57
C LEU A 279 -5.97 9.89 8.00
N TYR A 280 -5.94 10.10 6.69
CA TYR A 280 -6.77 11.11 6.02
C TYR A 280 -8.27 10.82 6.22
N LEU A 281 -8.71 9.59 5.97
CA LEU A 281 -10.10 9.19 6.19
C LEU A 281 -10.51 9.31 7.67
N LYS A 282 -9.62 8.95 8.60
CA LYS A 282 -9.85 9.08 10.04
C LYS A 282 -10.06 10.54 10.44
N LYS A 283 -9.19 11.44 9.96
CA LYS A 283 -9.30 12.89 10.18
C LYS A 283 -10.62 13.46 9.69
N ASN A 284 -11.19 12.89 8.62
CA ASN A 284 -12.46 13.33 8.03
C ASN A 284 -13.68 12.52 8.50
N GLY A 285 -13.53 11.59 9.46
CA GLY A 285 -14.65 10.79 9.97
C GLY A 285 -15.21 9.77 8.97
N CYS A 286 -14.46 9.38 7.94
CA CYS A 286 -14.92 8.50 6.86
C CYS A 286 -14.32 7.07 6.94
N LEU A 287 -13.38 6.81 7.86
CA LEU A 287 -12.58 5.59 7.85
C LEU A 287 -13.39 4.29 7.99
N GLU A 288 -14.23 4.18 9.03
CA GLU A 288 -14.95 2.94 9.30
C GLU A 288 -15.95 2.62 8.17
N GLY A 289 -16.70 3.62 7.69
CA GLY A 289 -17.59 3.46 6.54
C GLY A 289 -16.84 3.06 5.26
N TYR A 290 -15.62 3.56 5.04
CA TYR A 290 -14.79 3.12 3.92
C TYR A 290 -14.39 1.65 4.06
N ILE A 291 -13.91 1.23 5.23
CA ILE A 291 -13.46 -0.14 5.49
C ILE A 291 -14.63 -1.12 5.31
N GLU A 292 -15.80 -0.82 5.88
CA GLU A 292 -16.99 -1.66 5.70
C GLU A 292 -17.34 -1.86 4.22
N ASN A 293 -17.35 -0.78 3.43
CA ASN A 293 -17.64 -0.85 2.00
C ASN A 293 -16.56 -1.61 1.22
N PHE A 294 -15.29 -1.43 1.58
CA PHE A 294 -14.17 -2.17 1.01
C PHE A 294 -14.32 -3.67 1.23
N LEU A 295 -14.63 -4.10 2.46
CA LEU A 295 -14.78 -5.51 2.82
C LEU A 295 -16.02 -6.14 2.18
N LYS A 296 -17.15 -5.42 2.11
CA LYS A 296 -18.35 -5.87 1.39
C LYS A 296 -18.04 -6.18 -0.07
N TYR A 297 -17.28 -5.30 -0.74
CA TYR A 297 -16.85 -5.51 -2.11
C TYR A 297 -15.90 -6.71 -2.23
N LYS A 298 -14.86 -6.80 -1.39
CA LYS A 298 -13.88 -7.90 -1.43
C LYS A 298 -14.55 -9.26 -1.27
N ARG A 299 -15.58 -9.36 -0.41
CA ARG A 299 -16.40 -10.59 -0.25
C ARG A 299 -17.20 -10.91 -1.52
N LYS A 300 -17.81 -9.90 -2.16
CA LYS A 300 -18.58 -10.08 -3.41
C LYS A 300 -17.71 -10.62 -4.55
N THR A 301 -16.48 -10.13 -4.68
CA THR A 301 -15.54 -10.56 -5.72
C THR A 301 -14.87 -11.89 -5.43
N ALA A 302 -14.83 -12.35 -4.18
CA ALA A 302 -14.26 -13.66 -3.82
C ALA A 302 -15.23 -14.82 -4.14
N THR A 303 -16.52 -14.54 -4.30
CA THR A 303 -17.57 -15.52 -4.62
C THR A 303 -17.93 -15.59 -6.11
N SER A 304 -17.30 -14.76 -6.96
CA SER A 304 -17.51 -14.67 -8.41
C SER A 304 -16.31 -15.21 -9.18
#